data_AF-A0A3N5C8X7-F1
#
_entry.id   AF-A0A3N5C8X7-F1
#
_cell.length_a   1.000
_cell.length_b   1.000
_cell.length_c   1.000
_cell.angle_alpha   90.00
_cell.angle_beta   90.00
_cell.angle_gamma   90.00
#
_symmetry.space_group_name_H-M   'P 1'
#
loop_
_entity.id
_entity.type
_entity.pdbx_description
1 polymer ?
#
loop_
_entity_poly.entity_id
_entity_poly.type
_entity_poly.pdbx_seq_one_letter_code
_entity_poly.pdbx_strand_id
1 'polypeptide(L)'
;MKENIKSFILDIANIKEIIEYDFYETCGFTFVFKSEFLKVKNQINSATIAPIGIIYYENEEYYFAPLANDVNVDIIVKNYLKFKN
;
A
#
# COMPACT_ATOMS: atom_id res chain seq x y z
N MET A 1 10.23 22.62 -12.85
CA MET A 1 11.20 23.21 -11.90
C MET A 1 10.88 22.92 -10.43
N LYS A 2 9.60 22.90 -9.99
CA LYS A 2 9.22 22.57 -8.60
C LYS A 2 9.45 21.10 -8.20
N GLU A 3 9.26 20.14 -9.11
CA GLU A 3 9.47 18.72 -8.83
C GLU A 3 10.90 18.37 -8.42
N ASN A 4 11.90 19.07 -9.00
CA ASN A 4 13.31 18.87 -8.68
C ASN A 4 13.72 19.35 -7.29
N ILE A 5 13.01 20.31 -6.70
CA ILE A 5 13.36 20.84 -5.37
C ILE A 5 12.85 19.88 -4.29
N LYS A 6 11.65 19.31 -4.47
CA LYS A 6 11.08 18.36 -3.51
C LYS A 6 11.93 17.09 -3.40
N SER A 7 12.30 16.49 -4.54
CA SER A 7 13.18 15.32 -4.56
C SER A 7 14.55 15.62 -3.95
N PHE A 8 15.16 16.75 -4.30
CA PHE A 8 16.44 17.19 -3.75
C PHE A 8 16.42 17.38 -2.22
N ILE A 9 15.34 17.96 -1.67
CA ILE A 9 15.18 18.12 -0.22
C ILE A 9 15.00 16.75 0.47
N LEU A 10 14.23 15.85 -0.14
CA LEU A 10 14.06 14.49 0.39
C LEU A 10 15.40 13.73 0.42
N ASP A 11 16.22 13.87 -0.62
CA ASP A 11 17.54 13.25 -0.70
C ASP A 11 18.52 13.82 0.35
N ILE A 12 18.61 15.15 0.48
CA ILE A 12 19.47 15.79 1.51
C ILE A 12 19.03 15.39 2.92
N ALA A 13 17.73 15.35 3.17
CA ALA A 13 17.18 15.02 4.47
C ALA A 13 17.14 13.50 4.73
N ASN A 14 17.56 12.66 3.78
CA ASN A 14 17.45 11.20 3.82
C ASN A 14 16.02 10.74 4.17
N ILE A 15 15.02 11.36 3.55
CA ILE A 15 13.62 11.04 3.73
C ILE A 15 13.23 9.97 2.71
N LYS A 16 12.75 8.83 3.19
CA LYS A 16 12.23 7.74 2.36
C LYS A 16 10.77 7.48 2.74
N GLU A 17 9.91 7.47 1.74
CA GLU A 17 8.54 7.03 1.87
C GLU A 17 8.46 5.57 1.41
N ILE A 18 7.91 4.70 2.25
CA ILE A 18 7.75 3.27 1.97
C ILE A 18 6.27 2.96 2.06
N ILE A 19 5.75 2.33 1.02
CA ILE A 19 4.35 1.87 0.95
C ILE A 19 4.38 0.35 0.85
N GLU A 20 3.73 -0.31 1.80
CA GLU A 20 3.57 -1.75 1.88
C GLU A 20 2.08 -2.11 1.87
N TYR A 21 1.77 -3.31 1.37
CA TYR A 21 0.43 -3.85 1.32
C TYR A 21 0.40 -5.20 2.01
N ASP A 22 -0.44 -5.30 3.04
CA ASP A 22 -0.62 -6.51 3.82
C ASP A 22 -2.00 -7.13 3.54
N PHE A 23 -2.05 -8.45 3.54
CA PHE A 23 -3.24 -9.22 3.20
C PHE A 23 -3.59 -10.17 4.34
N TYR A 24 -4.85 -10.13 4.78
CA TYR A 24 -5.35 -11.01 5.83
C TYR A 24 -6.62 -11.73 5.37
N GLU A 25 -6.54 -13.04 5.23
CA GLU A 25 -7.66 -13.89 4.79
C GLU A 25 -8.44 -14.42 5.99
N THR A 26 -9.75 -14.20 6.00
CA THR A 26 -10.68 -14.77 6.99
C THR A 26 -12.08 -14.94 6.40
N CYS A 27 -12.73 -16.07 6.70
CA CYS A 27 -14.09 -16.38 6.24
C CYS A 27 -14.34 -16.20 4.73
N GLY A 28 -13.34 -16.45 3.87
CA GLY A 28 -13.46 -16.30 2.41
C GLY A 28 -13.26 -14.88 1.88
N PHE A 29 -12.92 -13.93 2.76
CA PHE A 29 -12.57 -12.55 2.41
C PHE A 29 -11.10 -12.28 2.71
N THR A 30 -10.44 -11.55 1.82
CA THR A 30 -9.08 -11.05 2.05
C THR A 30 -9.13 -9.55 2.31
N PHE A 31 -8.84 -9.13 3.54
CA PHE A 31 -8.72 -7.73 3.90
C PHE A 31 -7.37 -7.19 3.45
N VAL A 32 -7.39 -6.01 2.82
CA VAL A 32 -6.20 -5.32 2.31
C VAL A 32 -5.89 -4.12 3.19
N PHE A 33 -4.67 -4.09 3.73
CA PHE A 33 -4.15 -2.99 4.53
C PHE A 33 -3.02 -2.30 3.79
N LYS A 34 -3.00 -0.96 3.85
CA LYS A 34 -1.90 -0.14 3.35
C LYS A 34 -1.11 0.38 4.55
N SER A 35 0.19 0.13 4.51
CA SER A 35 1.15 0.58 5.52
C SER A 35 2.05 1.64 4.88
N GLU A 36 2.01 2.86 5.41
CA GLU A 36 2.81 4.00 4.95
C GLU A 36 3.84 4.37 6.01
N PHE A 37 5.13 4.26 5.67
CA PHE A 37 6.23 4.60 6.57
C PHE A 37 7.03 5.78 6.04
N LEU A 38 7.17 6.81 6.87
CA LEU A 38 8.11 7.89 6.63
C LEU A 38 9.38 7.61 7.42
N LYS A 39 10.48 7.33 6.72
CA LYS A 39 11.80 7.18 7.32
C LYS A 39 12.61 8.45 7.12
N VAL A 40 13.23 8.95 8.19
CA VAL A 40 14.19 10.07 8.13
C VAL A 40 15.50 9.56 8.70
N LYS A 41 16.60 9.65 7.93
CA LYS A 41 17.90 9.09 8.34
C LYS A 41 17.81 7.61 8.77
N ASN A 42 17.07 6.81 8.02
CA ASN A 42 16.79 5.38 8.28
C ASN A 42 16.01 5.07 9.59
N GLN A 43 15.56 6.06 10.35
CA GLN A 43 14.66 5.84 11.49
C GLN A 43 13.21 6.05 11.06
N ILE A 44 12.30 5.18 11.51
CA ILE A 44 10.86 5.36 11.31
C ILE A 44 10.42 6.58 12.12
N ASN A 45 9.94 7.60 11.43
CA ASN A 45 9.48 8.84 12.04
C ASN A 45 7.95 8.87 12.14
N SER A 46 7.25 8.30 11.16
CA SER A 46 5.81 8.04 11.24
C SER A 46 5.45 6.74 10.54
N ALA A 47 4.37 6.11 11.02
CA ALA A 47 3.77 4.93 10.42
C ALA A 47 2.24 5.07 10.48
N THR A 48 1.58 4.85 9.35
CA THR A 48 0.12 4.77 9.27
C THR A 48 -0.24 3.41 8.69
N ILE A 49 -1.19 2.73 9.33
CA ILE A 49 -1.76 1.48 8.82
C ILE A 49 -3.27 1.71 8.71
N ALA A 50 -3.82 1.52 7.51
CA ALA A 50 -5.23 1.71 7.25
C ALA A 50 -5.80 0.56 6.40
N PRO A 51 -7.03 0.10 6.69
CA PRO A 51 -7.74 -0.79 5.78
C PRO A 51 -8.13 0.01 4.53
N ILE A 52 -7.89 -0.57 3.35
CA ILE A 52 -8.16 0.10 2.07
C ILE A 52 -9.12 -0.66 1.15
N GLY A 53 -9.43 -1.92 1.45
CA GLY A 53 -10.39 -2.68 0.68
C GLY A 53 -10.45 -4.15 1.06
N ILE A 54 -11.31 -4.87 0.34
CA ILE A 54 -11.53 -6.32 0.50
C ILE A 54 -11.42 -6.97 -0.88
N ILE A 55 -10.65 -8.05 -0.96
CA ILE A 55 -10.64 -8.96 -2.11
C ILE A 55 -11.56 -10.14 -1.78
N TYR A 56 -12.42 -10.51 -2.71
CA TYR A 56 -13.32 -11.67 -2.59
C TYR A 56 -13.41 -12.44 -3.90
N TYR A 57 -13.83 -13.70 -3.82
CA TYR A 57 -13.96 -14.59 -4.96
C TYR A 57 -15.44 -14.90 -5.20
N GLU A 58 -15.93 -14.62 -6.40
CA GLU A 58 -17.31 -14.84 -6.81
C GLU A 58 -17.35 -15.17 -8.30
N ASN A 59 -18.26 -16.04 -8.76
CA ASN A 59 -18.41 -16.38 -10.19
C ASN A 59 -17.11 -16.77 -10.92
N GLU A 60 -16.25 -17.52 -10.23
CA GLU A 60 -14.93 -17.94 -10.71
C GLU A 60 -13.88 -16.82 -10.90
N GLU A 61 -14.19 -15.60 -10.46
CA GLU A 61 -13.36 -14.41 -10.59
C GLU A 61 -13.03 -13.77 -9.23
N TYR A 62 -11.89 -13.08 -9.15
CA TYR A 62 -11.54 -12.25 -7.99
C TYR A 62 -11.95 -10.80 -8.22
N TYR A 63 -12.60 -10.22 -7.21
CA TYR A 63 -13.03 -8.83 -7.20
C TYR A 63 -12.34 -8.07 -6.06
N PHE A 64 -12.17 -6.76 -6.25
CA PHE A 64 -11.65 -5.85 -5.22
C PHE A 64 -12.69 -4.75 -4.93
N ALA A 65 -13.13 -4.69 -3.67
CA ALA A 65 -14.00 -3.64 -3.15
C ALA A 65 -13.18 -2.61 -2.37
N PRO A 66 -12.88 -1.43 -2.94
CA PRO A 66 -12.12 -0.39 -2.26
C PRO A 66 -12.96 0.32 -1.18
N LEU A 67 -12.31 0.72 -0.08
CA LEU A 67 -12.89 1.57 0.97
C LEU A 67 -12.64 3.07 0.72
N ALA A 68 -11.70 3.40 -0.17
CA ALA A 68 -11.33 4.77 -0.52
C ALA A 68 -11.21 4.93 -2.04
N ASN A 69 -11.43 6.15 -2.54
CA ASN A 69 -11.41 6.43 -3.98
C ASN A 69 -10.00 6.57 -4.58
N ASP A 70 -8.95 6.72 -3.76
CA ASP A 70 -7.57 6.96 -4.21
C ASP A 70 -6.70 5.69 -4.23
N VAL A 71 -7.33 4.53 -4.42
CA VAL A 71 -6.65 3.24 -4.32
C VAL A 71 -6.09 2.79 -5.67
N ASN A 72 -4.80 2.47 -5.74
CA ASN A 72 -4.18 1.92 -6.93
C ASN A 72 -4.38 0.39 -6.99
N VAL A 73 -5.46 -0.02 -7.67
CA VAL A 73 -5.90 -1.42 -7.77
C VAL A 73 -4.83 -2.32 -8.41
N ASP A 74 -4.15 -1.87 -9.45
CA ASP A 74 -3.13 -2.67 -10.16
C ASP A 74 -1.99 -3.10 -9.25
N ILE A 75 -1.52 -2.18 -8.39
CA ILE A 75 -0.45 -2.46 -7.43
C ILE A 75 -0.93 -3.47 -6.38
N ILE A 76 -2.17 -3.36 -5.93
CA ILE A 76 -2.74 -4.27 -4.92
C ILE A 76 -2.85 -5.68 -5.48
N VAL A 77 -3.42 -5.84 -6.68
CA VAL A 77 -3.55 -7.14 -7.33
C VAL A 77 -2.17 -7.78 -7.53
N LYS A 78 -1.18 -7.01 -7.99
CA LYS A 78 0.18 -7.50 -8.16
C LYS A 78 0.81 -7.97 -6.85
N ASN A 79 0.58 -7.28 -5.74
CA ASN A 79 1.08 -7.70 -4.43
C ASN A 79 0.31 -8.90 -3.87
N TYR A 80 -1.00 -8.95 -4.07
CA TYR A 80 -1.83 -10.08 -3.65
C TYR A 80 -1.42 -11.39 -4.35
N LEU A 81 -1.15 -11.34 -5.65
CA LEU A 81 -0.67 -12.51 -6.40
C LEU A 81 0.71 -12.99 -5.94
N LYS A 82 1.56 -12.11 -5.41
CA LYS A 82 2.83 -12.51 -4.78
C LYS A 82 2.63 -13.14 -3.41
N PHE A 83 1.61 -12.70 -2.67
CA PHE A 83 1.27 -13.27 -1.36
C PHE A 83 0.65 -14.68 -1.48
N LYS A 84 -0.13 -14.94 -2.54
CA LYS A 84 -0.79 -16.24 -2.78
C LYS A 84 0.12 -17.34 -3.37
N ASN A 85 1.26 -16.98 -3.97
CA ASN A 85 2.22 -17.91 -4.60
C ASN A 85 3.45 -18.14 -3.71
#